data_AF-H0JM73-F1
#
_entry.id   AF-H0JM73-F1
#
_cell.length_a   1.000
_cell.length_b   1.000
_cell.length_c   1.000
_cell.angle_alpha   90.00
_cell.angle_beta   90.00
_cell.angle_gamma   90.00
#
_symmetry.space_group_name_H-M   'P 1'
#
loop_
_entity.id
_entity.type
_entity.pdbx_description
1 polymer ?
#
loop_
_entity_poly.entity_id
_entity_poly.type
_entity_poly.pdbx_seq_one_letter_code
_entity_poly.pdbx_strand_id
1 'polypeptide(L)'
;MGAAREYVLPETDGLKAPWDAKTIYVNPPYGSDPDRGTRIIHWFERIVGAARRGSEVIALVPVAPNTRHWKEYVFPNAAAICFLAQPRVRFYIRGTEDPKGAPMSCAVIYWGPDWQNFGREFRKHGAVVPLHEAHLPDADLTLDRLWAV
;
A
#
# COMPACT_ATOMS: atom_id res chain seq x y z
N MET A 1 -18.89 -5.14 -9.75
CA MET A 1 -19.31 -5.39 -8.35
C MET A 1 -18.35 -4.66 -7.44
N GLY A 2 -18.86 -3.99 -6.40
CA GLY A 2 -18.06 -3.29 -5.39
C GLY A 2 -17.62 -4.23 -4.26
N ALA A 3 -17.00 -3.67 -3.22
CA ALA A 3 -16.63 -4.45 -2.04
C ALA A 3 -17.88 -4.89 -1.25
N ALA A 4 -17.81 -6.05 -0.59
CA ALA A 4 -18.89 -6.51 0.30
C ALA A 4 -18.98 -5.69 1.59
N ARG A 5 -17.88 -5.04 2.00
CA ARG A 5 -17.79 -4.19 3.18
C ARG A 5 -16.80 -3.06 2.90
N GLU A 6 -17.17 -1.84 3.29
CA GLU A 6 -16.36 -0.64 3.11
C GLU A 6 -16.19 0.09 4.45
N TYR A 7 -14.99 0.65 4.66
CA TYR A 7 -14.67 1.49 5.81
C TYR A 7 -14.10 2.80 5.28
N VAL A 8 -14.85 3.88 5.47
CA VAL A 8 -14.52 5.19 4.91
C VAL A 8 -14.64 6.23 6.00
N LEU A 9 -13.69 7.16 6.03
CA LEU A 9 -13.73 8.30 6.94
C LEU A 9 -14.66 9.39 6.40
N PRO A 10 -15.28 10.18 7.29
CA PRO A 10 -15.14 10.14 8.76
C PRO A 10 -15.98 9.06 9.46
N GLU A 11 -16.86 8.37 8.75
CA GLU A 11 -17.92 7.54 9.33
C GLU A 11 -17.37 6.28 10.01
N THR A 12 -16.31 5.67 9.48
CA THR A 12 -15.69 4.48 10.07
C THR A 12 -14.18 4.51 9.91
N ASP A 13 -13.48 4.39 11.05
CA ASP A 13 -12.03 4.31 11.08
C ASP A 13 -11.54 2.92 10.66
N GLY A 14 -11.05 2.83 9.42
CA GLY A 14 -10.48 1.60 8.86
C GLY A 14 -9.31 1.03 9.67
N LEU A 15 -8.57 1.85 10.44
CA LEU A 15 -7.50 1.38 11.32
C LEU A 15 -8.02 0.67 12.59
N LYS A 16 -9.30 0.82 12.92
CA LYS A 16 -9.95 0.15 14.06
C LYS A 16 -10.88 -1.00 13.64
N ALA A 17 -11.16 -1.12 12.35
CA ALA A 17 -12.00 -2.18 11.81
C ALA A 17 -11.29 -3.55 11.80
N PRO A 18 -12.00 -4.71 11.73
CA PRO A 18 -11.41 -6.06 11.86
C PRO A 18 -10.35 -6.48 10.81
N TRP A 19 -10.55 -6.17 9.53
CA TRP A 19 -9.76 -6.71 8.39
C TRP A 19 -9.65 -8.24 8.43
N ASP A 20 -10.81 -8.88 8.25
CA ASP A 20 -11.07 -10.32 8.31
C ASP A 20 -11.52 -10.92 6.96
N ALA A 21 -11.55 -10.10 5.90
CA ALA A 21 -11.93 -10.55 4.56
C ALA A 21 -10.80 -11.30 3.86
N LYS A 22 -11.16 -12.24 2.97
CA LYS A 22 -10.20 -12.97 2.13
C LYS A 22 -9.42 -12.04 1.20
N THR A 23 -10.08 -11.04 0.62
CA THR A 23 -9.48 -10.06 -0.29
C THR A 23 -9.76 -8.65 0.21
N ILE A 24 -8.74 -7.80 0.28
CA ILE A 24 -8.81 -6.45 0.83
C ILE A 24 -8.18 -5.48 -0.15
N TYR A 25 -8.85 -4.35 -0.39
CA TYR A 25 -8.28 -3.20 -1.10
C TYR A 25 -8.13 -2.03 -0.12
N VAL A 26 -6.98 -1.34 -0.17
CA VAL A 26 -6.66 -0.23 0.74
C VAL A 26 -6.21 0.99 -0.07
N ASN A 27 -6.83 2.14 0.18
CA ASN A 27 -6.37 3.45 -0.30
C ASN A 27 -6.27 4.38 0.92
N PRO A 28 -5.18 4.30 1.71
CA PRO A 28 -5.10 4.99 2.98
C PRO A 28 -4.90 6.51 2.77
N PRO A 29 -5.22 7.36 3.75
CA PRO A 29 -4.78 8.75 3.73
C PRO A 29 -3.25 8.82 3.67
N TYR A 30 -2.73 9.72 2.82
CA TYR A 30 -1.29 9.87 2.63
C TYR A 30 -0.72 10.79 3.71
N GLY A 31 0.22 10.28 4.51
CA GLY A 31 0.92 11.06 5.54
C GLY A 31 0.40 10.85 6.96
N SER A 32 0.42 11.92 7.75
CA SER A 32 0.07 11.94 9.17
C SER A 32 -1.27 12.62 9.41
N ASP A 33 -2.00 12.13 10.42
CA ASP A 33 -3.21 12.72 10.96
C ASP A 33 -2.97 12.99 12.45
N PRO A 34 -2.64 14.25 12.83
CA PRO A 34 -2.32 14.61 14.21
C PRO A 34 -3.51 14.42 15.15
N ASP A 35 -4.72 14.75 14.71
CA ASP A 35 -5.93 14.70 15.54
C ASP A 35 -6.24 13.27 16.00
N ARG A 36 -5.98 12.29 15.14
CA ARG A 36 -6.15 10.87 15.47
C ARG A 36 -4.87 10.18 15.92
N GLY A 37 -3.74 10.88 15.90
CA GLY A 37 -2.43 10.29 16.18
C GLY A 37 -2.04 9.17 15.22
N THR A 38 -2.52 9.21 13.97
CA THR A 38 -2.28 8.16 12.98
C THR A 38 -1.30 8.59 11.90
N ARG A 39 -0.61 7.63 11.29
CA ARG A 39 0.35 7.84 10.20
C ARG A 39 0.17 6.75 9.16
N ILE A 40 0.62 6.99 7.94
CA ILE A 40 0.56 6.01 6.85
C ILE A 40 1.18 4.65 7.24
N ILE A 41 2.23 4.64 8.08
CA ILE A 41 2.87 3.41 8.55
C ILE A 41 1.92 2.47 9.31
N HIS A 42 0.94 3.01 10.06
CA HIS A 42 -0.05 2.19 10.77
C HIS A 42 -0.95 1.43 9.79
N TRP A 43 -1.18 1.96 8.57
CA TRP A 43 -1.90 1.24 7.53
C TRP A 43 -1.08 0.09 6.94
N PHE A 44 0.23 0.30 6.76
CA PHE A 44 1.14 -0.76 6.32
C PHE A 44 1.27 -1.90 7.35
N GLU A 45 1.29 -1.57 8.65
CA GLU A 45 1.21 -2.56 9.73
C GLU A 45 -0.06 -3.42 9.62
N ARG A 46 -1.22 -2.79 9.35
CA ARG A 46 -2.49 -3.49 9.14
C ARG A 46 -2.48 -4.36 7.88
N ILE A 47 -1.89 -3.88 6.78
CA ILE A 47 -1.73 -4.61 5.50
C ILE A 47 -0.94 -5.89 5.72
N VAL A 48 0.27 -5.79 6.25
CA VAL A 48 1.11 -6.96 6.49
C VAL A 48 0.49 -7.89 7.54
N GLY A 49 -0.14 -7.33 8.57
CA GLY A 49 -0.86 -8.12 9.57
C GLY A 49 -2.01 -8.94 8.98
N ALA A 50 -2.82 -8.37 8.08
CA ALA A 50 -3.88 -9.09 7.40
C ALA A 50 -3.33 -10.14 6.43
N ALA A 51 -2.28 -9.80 5.67
CA ALA A 51 -1.62 -10.73 4.77
C ALA A 51 -1.06 -11.96 5.51
N ARG A 52 -0.44 -11.75 6.67
CA ARG A 52 0.05 -12.84 7.54
C ARG A 52 -1.07 -13.72 8.10
N ARG A 53 -2.31 -13.22 8.20
CA ARG A 53 -3.50 -14.01 8.57
C ARG A 53 -4.16 -14.71 7.38
N GLY A 54 -3.59 -14.60 6.18
CA GLY A 54 -4.06 -15.27 4.96
C GLY A 54 -4.96 -14.42 4.06
N SER A 55 -5.12 -13.12 4.35
CA SER A 55 -5.79 -12.21 3.41
C SER A 55 -4.88 -11.88 2.23
N GLU A 56 -5.47 -11.68 1.06
CA GLU A 56 -4.82 -11.06 -0.09
C GLU A 56 -5.11 -9.57 -0.08
N VAL A 57 -4.07 -8.74 -0.09
CA VAL A 57 -4.21 -7.29 0.06
C VAL A 57 -3.62 -6.57 -1.13
N ILE A 58 -4.39 -5.65 -1.71
CA ILE A 58 -3.91 -4.67 -2.68
C ILE A 58 -3.99 -3.29 -2.05
N ALA A 59 -2.94 -2.48 -2.17
CA ALA A 59 -2.96 -1.09 -1.72
C ALA A 59 -2.51 -0.11 -2.79
N LEU A 60 -3.22 1.01 -2.93
CA LEU A 60 -2.79 2.18 -3.70
C LEU A 60 -2.09 3.16 -2.75
N VAL A 61 -0.76 3.26 -2.86
CA VAL A 61 0.06 4.01 -1.90
C VAL A 61 1.11 4.86 -2.62
N PRO A 62 1.67 5.89 -1.95
CA PRO A 62 2.73 6.69 -2.52
C PRO A 62 4.00 5.91 -2.81
N VAL A 63 4.66 6.24 -3.92
CA VAL A 63 6.01 5.77 -4.23
C VAL A 63 7.00 6.53 -3.37
N ALA A 64 7.44 5.91 -2.28
CA ALA A 64 8.44 6.48 -1.38
C ALA A 64 9.45 5.41 -0.88
N PRO A 65 10.21 4.74 -1.79
CA PRO A 65 11.05 3.59 -1.48
C PRO A 65 12.01 3.73 -0.30
N ASN A 66 12.51 4.95 -0.05
CA ASN A 66 13.49 5.21 1.00
C ASN A 66 12.88 5.38 2.40
N THR A 67 11.56 5.38 2.50
CA THR A 67 10.85 5.55 3.79
C THR A 67 10.83 4.27 4.61
N ARG A 68 10.62 4.42 5.91
CA ARG A 68 10.48 3.31 6.86
C ARG A 68 9.42 2.30 6.44
N HIS A 69 8.25 2.75 5.97
CA HIS A 69 7.16 1.84 5.63
C HIS A 69 7.45 1.01 4.37
N TRP A 70 8.22 1.55 3.42
CA TRP A 70 8.69 0.76 2.28
C TRP A 70 9.73 -0.29 2.71
N LYS A 71 10.71 0.13 3.52
CA LYS A 71 11.78 -0.74 4.03
C LYS A 71 11.26 -1.87 4.92
N GLU A 72 10.27 -1.61 5.77
CA GLU A 72 9.76 -2.59 6.75
C GLU A 72 8.57 -3.40 6.26
N TYR A 73 7.70 -2.86 5.40
CA TYR A 73 6.41 -3.48 5.04
C TYR A 73 6.22 -3.75 3.55
N VAL A 74 6.93 -3.05 2.66
CA VAL A 74 6.85 -3.29 1.22
C VAL A 74 7.90 -4.31 0.79
N PHE A 75 9.17 -3.93 0.77
CA PHE A 75 10.23 -4.78 0.20
C PHE A 75 10.31 -6.18 0.82
N PRO A 76 10.24 -6.36 2.16
CA PRO A 76 10.33 -7.70 2.76
C PRO A 76 9.02 -8.48 2.81
N ASN A 77 7.85 -7.91 2.45
CA ASN A 77 6.57 -8.61 2.62
C ASN A 77 5.66 -8.61 1.39
N ALA A 78 5.79 -7.64 0.47
CA ALA A 78 4.97 -7.58 -0.73
C ALA A 78 5.45 -8.61 -1.77
N ALA A 79 4.52 -9.14 -2.56
CA ALA A 79 4.82 -10.10 -3.61
C ALA A 79 5.12 -9.41 -4.95
N ALA A 80 4.45 -8.28 -5.23
CA ALA A 80 4.67 -7.49 -6.44
C ALA A 80 4.26 -6.03 -6.28
N ILE A 81 4.90 -5.16 -7.06
CA ILE A 81 4.61 -3.73 -7.16
C ILE A 81 4.26 -3.40 -8.61
N CYS A 82 3.15 -2.71 -8.84
CA CYS A 82 2.84 -2.06 -10.10
C CYS A 82 3.14 -0.56 -10.01
N PHE A 83 4.25 -0.13 -10.60
CA PHE A 83 4.57 1.29 -10.78
C PHE A 83 3.72 1.85 -11.91
N LEU A 84 2.77 2.73 -11.57
CA LEU A 84 1.81 3.26 -12.51
C LEU A 84 2.50 4.11 -13.59
N ALA A 85 2.08 3.96 -14.85
CA ALA A 85 2.60 4.73 -15.96
C ALA A 85 2.13 6.20 -15.93
N GLN A 86 0.96 6.46 -15.32
CA GLN A 86 0.45 7.82 -15.18
C GLN A 86 1.13 8.53 -14.01
N PRO A 87 1.62 9.76 -14.20
CA PRO A 87 2.43 10.46 -13.20
C PRO A 87 1.65 10.82 -11.93
N ARG A 88 0.33 11.04 -12.04
CA ARG A 88 -0.57 11.35 -10.92
C ARG A 88 -1.91 10.65 -11.11
N VAL A 89 -2.32 9.89 -10.09
CA VAL A 89 -3.65 9.28 -10.04
C VAL A 89 -4.68 10.38 -9.74
N ARG A 90 -5.80 10.35 -10.45
CA ARG A 90 -6.96 11.21 -10.16
C ARG A 90 -7.84 10.51 -9.13
N PHE A 91 -8.22 11.23 -8.08
CA PHE A 91 -9.15 10.71 -7.08
C PHE A 91 -10.56 11.16 -7.39
N TYR A 92 -11.53 10.32 -7.04
CA TYR A 92 -12.94 10.67 -7.08
C TYR A 92 -13.47 10.68 -5.65
N ILE A 93 -14.02 11.81 -5.21
CA ILE A 93 -14.65 11.97 -3.90
C ILE A 93 -16.15 12.02 -4.14
N ARG A 94 -16.87 10.98 -3.69
CA ARG A 94 -18.34 10.86 -3.87
C ARG A 94 -18.77 11.03 -5.34
N GLY A 95 -17.98 10.49 -6.27
CA GLY A 95 -18.25 10.53 -7.72
C GLY A 95 -17.77 11.80 -8.43
N THR A 96 -17.28 12.81 -7.70
CA THR A 96 -16.69 14.02 -8.29
C THR A 96 -15.18 13.90 -8.35
N GLU A 97 -14.58 14.17 -9.51
CA GLU A 97 -13.13 14.20 -9.66
C GLU A 97 -12.52 15.31 -8.78
N ASP A 98 -11.52 14.97 -7.98
CA ASP A 98 -10.67 15.95 -7.32
C ASP A 98 -9.68 16.51 -8.35
N PRO A 99 -9.77 17.81 -8.72
CA PRO A 99 -8.92 18.41 -9.74
C PRO A 99 -7.43 18.40 -9.37
N LYS A 100 -7.08 18.22 -8.09
CA LYS A 100 -5.68 18.16 -7.65
C LYS A 100 -5.03 16.81 -7.93
N GLY A 101 -5.80 15.73 -7.79
CA GLY A 101 -5.29 14.36 -7.81
C GLY A 101 -4.21 14.11 -6.74
N ALA A 102 -3.50 12.99 -6.87
CA ALA A 102 -2.36 12.69 -6.00
C ALA A 102 -1.22 13.71 -6.24
N PRO A 103 -0.68 14.35 -5.19
CA PRO A 103 0.44 15.30 -5.34
C PRO A 103 1.76 14.60 -5.72
N MET A 104 1.79 13.27 -5.70
CA MET A 104 2.96 12.42 -5.88
C MET A 104 2.62 11.16 -6.68
N SER A 105 3.65 10.50 -7.21
CA SER A 105 3.49 9.20 -7.87
C SER A 105 2.99 8.14 -6.89
N CYS A 106 2.12 7.26 -7.37
CA CYS A 106 1.56 6.16 -6.61
C CYS A 106 1.90 4.83 -7.27
N ALA A 107 1.95 3.77 -6.48
CA ALA A 107 2.03 2.40 -6.94
C ALA A 107 0.86 1.60 -6.39
N VAL A 108 0.45 0.59 -7.14
CA VAL A 108 -0.43 -0.45 -6.62
C VAL A 108 0.47 -1.59 -6.16
N ILE A 109 0.34 -2.00 -4.90
CA ILE A 109 1.21 -3.02 -4.29
C ILE A 109 0.34 -4.19 -3.84
N TYR A 110 0.84 -5.40 -4.03
CA TYR A 110 0.13 -6.64 -3.70
C TYR A 110 0.88 -7.47 -2.66
N TRP A 111 0.14 -7.93 -1.65
CA TRP A 111 0.56 -8.89 -0.64
C TRP A 111 -0.34 -10.11 -0.74
N GLY A 112 0.22 -11.22 -1.22
CA GLY A 112 -0.50 -12.49 -1.39
C GLY A 112 0.27 -13.44 -2.32
N PRO A 113 -0.21 -14.68 -2.48
CA PRO A 113 0.51 -15.70 -3.23
C PRO A 113 0.37 -15.59 -4.76
N ASP A 114 -0.70 -14.98 -5.27
CA ASP A 114 -1.04 -14.96 -6.71
C ASP A 114 -0.52 -13.71 -7.43
N TRP A 115 0.79 -13.49 -7.32
CA TRP A 115 1.43 -12.32 -7.93
C TRP A 115 1.38 -12.37 -9.47
N GLN A 116 1.29 -13.56 -10.07
CA GLN A 116 1.14 -13.73 -11.51
C GLN A 116 -0.21 -13.18 -11.98
N ASN A 117 -1.30 -13.46 -11.27
CA ASN A 117 -2.60 -12.88 -11.60
C ASN A 117 -2.60 -11.36 -11.41
N PHE A 118 -2.03 -10.87 -10.30
CA PHE A 118 -1.80 -9.44 -10.12
C PHE A 118 -1.05 -8.83 -11.30
N GLY A 119 0.03 -9.46 -11.76
CA GLY A 119 0.81 -9.00 -12.91
C GLY A 119 0.02 -8.97 -14.21
N ARG A 120 -0.77 -10.01 -14.50
CA ARG A 120 -1.63 -10.05 -15.70
C ARG A 120 -2.65 -8.92 -15.69
N GLU A 121 -3.26 -8.65 -14.55
CA GLU A 121 -4.33 -7.65 -14.43
C GLU A 121 -3.81 -6.21 -14.41
N PHE A 122 -2.68 -5.97 -13.75
CA PHE A 122 -2.17 -4.62 -13.50
C PHE A 122 -1.15 -4.12 -14.53
N ARG A 123 -0.55 -5.00 -15.35
CA ARG A 123 0.42 -4.57 -16.40
C ARG A 123 -0.12 -3.56 -17.42
N LYS A 124 -1.46 -3.48 -17.59
CA LYS A 124 -2.10 -2.48 -18.44
C LYS A 124 -2.06 -1.05 -17.85
N HIS A 125 -1.75 -0.93 -16.57
CA HIS A 125 -1.69 0.34 -15.83
C HIS A 125 -0.26 0.83 -15.57
N GLY A 126 0.75 -0.02 -15.74
CA GLY A 126 2.13 0.30 -15.43
C GLY A 126 3.06 -0.91 -15.45
N ALA A 127 4.31 -0.68 -15.05
CA ALA A 127 5.31 -1.74 -14.95
C ALA A 127 5.10 -2.55 -13.67
N VAL A 128 4.86 -3.86 -13.81
CA VAL A 128 4.75 -4.77 -12.68
C VAL A 128 6.10 -5.43 -12.41
N VAL A 129 6.60 -5.26 -11.20
CA VAL A 129 7.85 -5.80 -10.69
C VAL A 129 7.52 -6.79 -9.58
N PRO A 130 7.66 -8.11 -9.80
CA PRO A 130 7.58 -9.09 -8.72
C PRO A 130 8.82 -8.98 -7.82
N LEU A 131 8.68 -9.26 -6.53
CA LEU A 131 9.74 -9.06 -5.52
C LEU A 131 10.43 -10.35 -5.05
N HIS A 132 10.08 -11.52 -5.61
CA HIS A 132 10.63 -12.80 -5.14
C HIS A 132 12.15 -12.98 -5.39
N GLU A 133 12.75 -12.18 -6.28
CA GLU A 133 14.20 -12.16 -6.53
C GLU A 133 14.87 -10.88 -5.96
N ALA A 134 14.15 -10.08 -5.17
CA ALA A 134 14.72 -8.88 -4.59
C ALA A 134 15.77 -9.24 -3.53
N HIS A 135 17.01 -8.84 -3.76
CA HIS A 135 18.07 -8.93 -2.76
C HIS A 135 17.94 -7.78 -1.76
N LEU A 136 17.57 -8.12 -0.52
CA LEU A 136 17.51 -7.18 0.59
C LEU A 136 18.86 -7.19 1.33
N PRO A 137 19.30 -6.06 1.89
CA PRO A 137 20.54 -6.02 2.66
C PRO A 137 20.43 -6.86 3.93
N ASP A 138 21.56 -7.45 4.34
CA ASP A 138 21.67 -8.30 5.53
C ASP A 138 21.44 -7.51 6.84
N ALA A 139 21.66 -6.20 6.81
CA ALA A 139 21.48 -5.31 7.96
C ALA A 139 20.06 -4.76 8.01
N ASP A 140 19.53 -4.68 9.24
CA ASP A 140 18.27 -3.98 9.51
C ASP A 140 18.32 -2.55 8.95
N LEU A 141 17.45 -2.27 7.98
CA LEU A 141 17.34 -0.98 7.26
C LEU A 141 16.71 0.13 8.11
N THR A 142 16.46 -0.13 9.39
CA THR A 142 16.03 0.87 10.35
C THR A 142 17.05 2.01 10.38
N LEU A 143 16.52 3.24 10.36
CA LEU A 143 17.30 4.48 10.22
C LEU A 143 18.44 4.60 11.26
N ASP A 144 18.33 3.89 12.37
CA ASP A 144 19.27 3.91 13.49
C ASP A 144 20.66 3.36 13.15
N ARG A 145 20.82 2.57 12.07
CA ARG A 145 22.11 1.90 11.74
C ARG A 145 22.86 2.41 10.52
N LEU A 146 22.17 3.05 9.59
CA LEU A 146 22.72 3.37 8.27
C LEU A 146 23.39 4.77 8.20
N TRP A 147 23.30 5.57 9.27
CA TRP A 147 23.93 6.89 9.42
C TRP A 147 24.86 6.96 10.64
N ALA A 148 25.23 5.83 11.22
CA ALA A 148 26.21 5.75 12.32
C ALA A 148 27.68 5.78 11.81
N VAL A 149 27.92 6.49 10.70
CA VAL A 149 29.25 6.70 10.10
C VAL A 149 29.61 8.17 10.16
#